data_AF-A0A0F9QTF8-F1
#
_entry.id   AF-A0A0F9QTF8-F1
#
_cell.length_a   1.000
_cell.length_b   1.000
_cell.length_c   1.000
_cell.angle_alpha   90.00
_cell.angle_beta   90.00
_cell.angle_gamma   90.00
#
_symmetry.space_group_name_H-M   'P 1'
#
loop_
_entity.id
_entity.type
_entity.pdbx_description
1 polymer ?
#
loop_
_entity_poly.entity_id
_entity_poly.type
_entity_poly.pdbx_seq_one_letter_code
_entity_poly.pdbx_strand_id
1 'polypeptide(L)' 'MWVINNKDSRGYYQAGYYKPDGTFYIHDAYPTVDEAELKVAFLNGGVYSEDAVTHLQEIAMHLENISIKGQVH' A
#
# COMPACT_ATOMS: atom_id res chain seq x y z
N MET A 1 -3.54 8.61 11.94
CA MET A 1 -3.21 7.17 12.04
C MET A 1 -3.62 6.53 10.74
N TRP A 2 -2.70 5.80 10.11
CA TRP A 2 -2.94 5.05 8.89
C TRP A 2 -3.70 3.77 9.22
N VAL A 3 -4.65 3.39 8.37
CA VAL A 3 -5.53 2.24 8.55
C VAL A 3 -5.81 1.57 7.22
N ILE A 4 -6.28 0.32 7.29
CA ILE A 4 -6.74 -0.45 6.13
C ILE A 4 -8.25 -0.38 6.09
N ASN A 5 -8.79 -0.06 4.92
CA ASN A 5 -10.21 -0.22 4.64
C ASN A 5 -10.47 -1.52 3.87
N ASN A 6 -11.71 -2.00 3.95
CA ASN A 6 -12.15 -3.21 3.26
C ASN A 6 -11.94 -3.14 1.75
N LYS A 7 -12.00 -4.31 1.11
CA LYS A 7 -11.86 -4.44 -0.34
C LYS A 7 -12.81 -3.51 -1.08
N ASP A 8 -12.27 -2.82 -2.09
CA ASP A 8 -13.08 -2.07 -3.05
C ASP A 8 -13.83 -3.00 -4.02
N SER A 9 -14.59 -2.41 -4.94
CA SER A 9 -15.34 -3.16 -5.97
C SER A 9 -14.44 -3.96 -6.93
N ARG A 10 -13.14 -3.71 -6.92
CA ARG A 10 -12.13 -4.41 -7.73
C ARG A 10 -11.37 -5.46 -6.91
N GLY A 11 -11.65 -5.58 -5.62
CA GLY A 11 -11.08 -6.57 -4.72
C GLY A 11 -9.79 -6.15 -4.00
N TYR A 12 -9.40 -4.86 -4.08
CA TYR A 12 -8.16 -4.35 -3.48
C TYR A 12 -8.40 -3.75 -2.09
N TYR A 13 -7.51 -4.05 -1.15
CA TYR A 13 -7.47 -3.43 0.18
C TYR A 13 -6.88 -2.03 0.10
N GLN A 14 -7.48 -1.06 0.78
CA GLN A 14 -7.08 0.35 0.66
C GLN A 14 -6.33 0.81 1.91
N ALA A 15 -5.08 1.24 1.74
CA ALA A 15 -4.32 1.90 2.80
C ALA A 15 -4.62 3.41 2.76
N GLY A 16 -5.00 3.97 3.91
CA GLY A 16 -5.44 5.36 3.97
C GLY A 16 -5.56 5.88 5.39
N TYR A 17 -6.20 7.03 5.55
CA TYR A 17 -6.53 7.59 6.87
C TYR A 17 -7.83 8.38 6.82
N TYR A 18 -8.47 8.51 7.98
CA TYR A 18 -9.64 9.37 8.13
C TYR A 18 -9.22 10.81 8.37
N LYS A 19 -9.76 11.72 7.54
CA LYS A 19 -9.65 13.16 7.77
C LYS A 19 -10.52 13.57 8.97
N PRO A 20 -10.32 14.78 9.54
CA PRO A 20 -11.13 15.26 10.65
C PRO A 20 -12.64 15.35 10.35
N ASP A 21 -13.00 15.50 9.08
CA ASP A 21 -14.40 15.51 8.61
C ASP A 21 -15.03 14.11 8.48
N GLY A 22 -14.29 13.06 8.80
CA GLY A 22 -14.72 11.67 8.69
C GLY A 22 -14.54 11.06 7.29
N THR A 23 -14.07 11.83 6.29
CA THR A 23 -13.81 11.31 4.95
C THR A 23 -12.58 10.42 4.95
N PHE A 24 -12.68 9.26 4.31
CA PHE A 24 -11.54 8.38 4.10
C PHE A 24 -10.70 8.84 2.91
N TYR A 25 -9.43 9.16 3.15
CA TYR A 25 -8.45 9.42 2.10
C TYR A 25 -7.71 8.13 1.75
N ILE A 26 -7.73 7.76 0.48
CA ILE A 26 -6.97 6.61 -0.04
C ILE A 26 -5.60 7.09 -0.49
N HIS A 27 -4.55 6.48 0.05
CA HIS A 27 -3.18 6.71 -0.40
C HIS A 27 -2.75 5.68 -1.44
N ASP A 28 -3.06 4.40 -1.21
CA ASP A 28 -2.67 3.30 -2.08
C ASP A 28 -3.63 2.09 -1.94
N ALA A 29 -3.60 1.17 -2.90
CA ALA A 29 -4.48 -0.01 -2.96
C ALA A 29 -3.71 -1.29 -3.29
N TYR A 30 -3.93 -2.35 -2.50
CA TYR A 30 -3.15 -3.58 -2.53
C TYR A 30 -4.03 -4.81 -2.82
N PRO A 31 -3.58 -5.77 -3.64
CA PRO A 31 -4.33 -6.99 -3.93
C PRO A 31 -4.49 -7.92 -2.72
N THR A 32 -3.56 -7.86 -1.75
CA THR A 32 -3.58 -8.69 -0.54
C THR A 32 -3.63 -7.85 0.73
N VAL A 33 -4.12 -8.44 1.83
CA VAL A 33 -4.21 -7.75 3.13
C VAL A 33 -2.82 -7.58 3.73
N ASP A 34 -1.95 -8.58 3.59
CA ASP A 34 -0.58 -8.59 4.12
C ASP A 34 0.25 -7.42 3.56
N GLU A 35 0.14 -7.13 2.25
CA GLU A 35 0.80 -5.97 1.63
C GLU A 35 0.28 -4.64 2.18
N ALA A 36 -1.02 -4.53 2.39
CA ALA A 36 -1.63 -3.34 2.99
C ALA A 36 -1.22 -3.17 4.47
N GLU A 37 -1.14 -4.26 5.23
CA GLU A 37 -0.69 -4.28 6.63
C GLU A 37 0.75 -3.86 6.77
N LEU A 38 1.64 -4.39 5.93
CA LEU A 38 3.02 -3.94 5.86
C LEU A 38 3.07 -2.43 5.63
N LYS A 39 2.41 -1.92 4.59
CA LYS A 39 2.43 -0.49 4.29
C LYS A 39 1.90 0.36 5.44
N VAL A 40 0.77 -0.01 6.04
CA VAL A 40 0.17 0.74 7.15
C VAL A 40 1.06 0.72 8.39
N ALA A 41 1.70 -0.41 8.69
CA ALA A 41 2.68 -0.50 9.77
C ALA A 41 3.86 0.45 9.54
N PHE A 42 4.42 0.50 8.33
CA PHE A 42 5.47 1.45 7.94
C PHE A 42 5.04 2.90 8.16
N LEU A 43 3.89 3.27 7.60
CA LEU A 43 3.39 4.64 7.64
C LEU A 43 3.03 5.10 9.06
N ASN A 44 2.72 4.18 9.95
CA ASN A 44 2.51 4.43 11.38
C ASN A 44 3.82 4.47 12.20
N GLY A 45 4.99 4.43 11.55
CA GLY A 45 6.28 4.52 12.23
C GLY A 45 6.84 3.17 12.69
N GLY A 46 6.35 2.06 12.13
CA GLY A 46 6.93 0.75 12.33
C GLY A 46 8.39 0.73 11.86
N VAL A 47 9.31 0.44 12.78
CA VAL A 47 10.72 0.20 12.46
C VAL A 47 10.81 -1.19 11.85
N TYR A 48 11.15 -1.27 10.57
CA TYR A 48 11.43 -2.55 9.94
C TYR A 48 12.80 -3.09 10.38
N SER A 49 12.84 -4.37 10.71
CA SER A 49 14.08 -5.15 10.59
C SER A 49 14.51 -5.15 9.11
N GLU A 50 15.82 -5.25 8.84
CA GLU A 50 16.41 -5.22 7.47
C GLU A 50 15.66 -6.09 6.44
N ASP A 51 15.11 -7.23 6.86
CA ASP A 51 14.35 -8.16 6.00
C ASP A 51 13.10 -7.51 5.36
N ALA A 52 12.39 -6.66 6.10
CA ALA A 52 11.16 -6.05 5.58
C ALA A 52 11.43 -4.82 4.70
N VAL A 53 12.60 -4.18 4.83
CA VAL A 53 13.06 -3.16 3.86
C VAL A 53 13.35 -3.81 2.51
N THR A 54 14.00 -4.98 2.52
CA THR A 54 14.29 -5.75 1.30
C THR A 54 13.00 -6.14 0.58
N HIS A 55 12.01 -6.65 1.32
CA HIS A 55 10.73 -7.04 0.74
C HIS A 55 9.95 -5.84 0.14
N LEU A 56 10.01 -4.67 0.77
CA LEU A 56 9.41 -3.45 0.21
C LEU A 56 10.13 -2.93 -1.03
N GLN A 57 11.46 -3.05 -1.10
CA GLN A 57 12.20 -2.72 -2.32
C GLN A 57 11.82 -3.64 -3.48
N GLU A 58 11.61 -4.93 -3.22
CA GLU A 58 11.15 -5.88 -4.23
C GLU A 58 9.75 -5.58 -4.77
N ILE A 59 8.82 -5.16 -3.89
CA ILE A 59 7.48 -4.70 -4.28
C ILE A 59 7.56 -3.42 -5.11
N ALA A 60 8.36 -2.43 -4.68
CA ALA A 60 8.53 -1.18 -5.40
C ALA A 60 9.11 -1.41 -6.81
N MET A 61 10.12 -2.28 -6.95
CA MET A 61 10.68 -2.68 -8.24
C MET A 61 9.66 -3.37 -9.17
N HIS A 62 8.75 -4.17 -8.62
CA HIS A 62 7.69 -4.78 -9.41
C HIS A 62 6.70 -3.75 -9.95
N LEU A 63 6.34 -2.73 -9.17
CA LEU A 63 5.43 -1.67 -9.58
C LEU A 63 6.01 -0.79 -10.71
N GLU A 64 7.31 -0.46 -10.65
CA GLU A 64 7.99 0.27 -11.74
C GLU A 64 8.02 -0.54 -13.04
N ASN A 65 8.28 -1.85 -12.96
CA ASN A 65 8.26 -2.72 -14.15
C ASN A 65 6.88 -2.87 -14.79
N ILE A 66 5.80 -2.83 -13.99
CA ILE A 66 4.43 -2.83 -14.50
C ILE A 66 4.12 -1.50 -15.22
N SER A 67 4.58 -0.37 -14.67
CA SER A 67 4.43 0.95 -15.28
C SER A 67 5.13 1.06 -16.65
N ILE A 68 6.36 0.53 -16.77
CA ILE A 68 7.13 0.55 -18.03
C ILE A 68 6.46 -0.32 -19.11
N LYS A 69 5.90 -1.48 -18.75
CA LYS A 69 5.19 -2.33 -19.73
C LYS A 69 3.84 -1.76 -20.18
N GLY A 70 3.23 -0.87 -19.39
CA GLY A 70 1.96 -0.20 -19.74
C GLY A 70 2.12 1.02 -20.65
N GLN A 71 3.34 1.56 -20.82
CA GLN A 71 3.61 2.76 -21.63
C GLN A 71 4.18 2.49 -23.03
N VAL A 72 4.24 1.22 -23.46
CA VAL A 72 4.60 0.90 -24.86
C VAL A 72 3.33 0.87 -25.71
N HIS A 73 2.89 2.04 -26.18
CA HIS A 73 1.99 2.18 -27.34
C HIS A 73 2.23 3.50 -28.07
#